data_AF-A0A0E0JEA0-F1
#
_entry.id   AF-A0A0E0JEA0-F1
#
_cell.length_a   1.000
_cell.length_b   1.000
_cell.length_c   1.000
_cell.angle_alpha   90.00
_cell.angle_beta   90.00
_cell.angle_gamma   90.00
#
_symmetry.space_group_name_H-M   'P 1'
#
loop_
_entity.id
_entity.type
_entity.pdbx_description
1 polymer ?
#
loop_
_entity_poly.entity_id
_entity_poly.type
_entity_poly.pdbx_seq_one_letter_code
_entity_poly.pdbx_strand_id
1 'polypeptide(L)'
;MARARAYNPRKREWESSLGEEDRWMKLARTVPAILMRIGTSRKAIRSTMKAISAMKDAKRGGEGFSDHMRHASEHLDGAHDTIARLIATHAEAGHVFVHCAAHLGDLLGGAGAPWQAWKGHRADAVLHARDARWWLCRSGGAVEAALDVCRVVEGRSGSGRPREAERLLRRARDDVSKALHALMGVRHAIVLEFFDAWMVLNQNR
;
A
#
# COMPACT_ATOMS: atom_id res chain seq x y z
N MET A 1 53.66 21.42 29.94
CA MET A 1 52.55 22.36 30.19
C MET A 1 51.33 21.93 29.39
N ALA A 2 50.35 21.31 30.05
CA ALA A 2 49.10 20.90 29.41
C ALA A 2 48.21 22.14 29.22
N ARG A 3 47.94 22.54 27.97
CA ARG A 3 46.95 23.58 27.67
C ARG A 3 45.57 23.05 28.01
N ALA A 4 44.98 23.54 29.11
CA ALA A 4 43.57 23.34 29.40
C ALA A 4 42.75 23.97 28.28
N ARG A 5 42.12 23.13 27.43
CA ARG A 5 41.12 23.58 26.46
C ARG A 5 39.93 24.10 27.26
N ALA A 6 39.65 25.40 27.14
CA ALA A 6 38.47 26.03 27.72
C ALA A 6 37.21 25.28 27.29
N TYR A 7 36.43 24.83 28.28
CA TYR A 7 35.14 24.20 28.08
C TYR A 7 34.16 25.27 27.56
N ASN A 8 33.75 25.16 26.29
CA ASN A 8 32.75 26.03 25.69
C ASN A 8 31.45 25.23 25.46
N PRO A 9 30.45 25.35 26.33
CA PRO A 9 29.20 24.58 26.25
C PRO A 9 28.43 24.86 24.95
N ARG A 10 28.43 26.11 24.46
CA ARG A 10 27.76 26.50 23.21
C ARG A 10 28.33 25.80 21.98
N LYS A 11 29.65 25.55 21.97
CA LYS A 11 30.30 24.84 20.85
C LYS A 11 29.90 23.36 20.83
N ARG A 12 29.80 22.71 22.00
CA ARG A 12 29.32 21.31 22.09
C ARG A 12 27.84 21.19 21.73
N GLU A 13 27.01 22.12 22.17
CA GLU A 13 25.59 22.15 21.82
C GLU A 13 25.44 22.24 20.30
N TRP A 14 26.17 23.16 19.65
CA TRP A 14 26.15 23.30 18.20
C TRP A 14 26.69 22.06 17.46
N GLU A 15 27.81 21.47 17.90
CA GLU A 15 28.34 20.24 17.32
C GLU A 15 27.40 19.03 17.53
N SER A 16 26.65 19.00 18.64
CA SER A 16 25.64 17.97 18.92
C SER A 16 24.41 18.15 18.02
N SER A 17 23.94 19.38 17.84
CA SER A 17 22.83 19.70 16.93
C SER A 17 23.17 19.37 15.47
N LEU A 18 24.38 19.70 15.00
CA LEU A 18 24.85 19.32 13.66
C LEU A 18 24.92 17.79 13.48
N GLY A 19 25.34 17.07 14.52
CA GLY A 19 25.35 15.61 14.53
C GLY A 19 23.95 14.99 14.52
N GLU A 20 22.96 15.69 15.08
CA GLU A 20 21.56 15.28 15.10
C GLU A 20 20.87 15.56 13.76
N GLU A 21 21.10 16.72 13.15
CA GLU A 21 20.62 17.07 11.81
C GLU A 21 21.12 16.07 10.74
N ASP A 22 22.40 15.69 10.79
CA ASP A 22 22.95 14.68 9.86
C ASP A 22 22.30 13.30 10.04
N ARG A 23 21.92 12.92 11.27
CA ARG A 23 21.17 11.68 11.54
C ARG A 23 19.76 11.74 10.95
N TRP A 24 19.04 12.83 11.18
CA TRP A 24 17.70 13.04 10.61
C TRP A 24 17.73 13.09 9.09
N MET A 25 18.75 13.73 8.51
CA MET A 25 18.94 13.78 7.07
C MET A 25 19.24 12.40 6.48
N LYS A 26 20.12 11.61 7.12
CA LYS A 26 20.38 10.21 6.71
C LYS A 26 19.11 9.38 6.75
N LEU A 27 18.30 9.52 7.80
CA LEU A 27 17.03 8.81 7.92
C LEU A 27 16.04 9.25 6.83
N ALA A 28 15.88 10.55 6.58
CA ALA A 28 14.98 11.07 5.55
C ALA A 28 15.35 10.55 4.15
N ARG A 29 16.65 10.41 3.86
CA ARG A 29 17.14 9.86 2.58
C ARG A 29 16.81 8.37 2.36
N THR A 30 16.37 7.65 3.38
CA THR A 30 15.87 6.27 3.20
C THR A 30 14.47 6.24 2.58
N VAL A 31 13.67 7.29 2.76
CA VAL A 31 12.26 7.32 2.35
C VAL A 31 12.11 7.19 0.83
N PRO A 32 12.82 7.95 -0.04
CA PRO A 32 12.72 7.75 -1.48
C PRO A 32 13.06 6.32 -1.93
N ALA A 33 14.05 5.67 -1.29
CA ALA A 33 14.38 4.28 -1.61
C ALA A 33 13.24 3.31 -1.26
N ILE A 34 12.56 3.53 -0.14
CA ILE A 34 11.37 2.75 0.26
C ILE A 34 10.21 2.99 -0.70
N LEU A 35 9.90 4.26 -1.01
CA LEU A 35 8.85 4.62 -1.97
C LEU A 35 9.11 4.02 -3.36
N MET A 36 10.36 4.08 -3.85
CA MET A 36 10.76 3.46 -5.11
C MET A 36 10.54 1.94 -5.09
N ARG A 37 10.94 1.26 -3.99
CA ARG A 37 10.71 -0.18 -3.83
C ARG A 37 9.23 -0.53 -3.87
N ILE A 38 8.38 0.28 -3.25
CA ILE A 38 6.93 0.06 -3.25
C ILE A 38 6.34 0.35 -4.64
N GLY A 39 6.66 1.51 -5.23
CA GLY A 39 6.13 1.97 -6.53
C GLY A 39 6.57 1.11 -7.71
N THR A 40 7.70 0.40 -7.61
CA THR A 40 8.16 -0.55 -8.65
C THR A 40 7.69 -1.98 -8.40
N SER A 41 7.27 -2.32 -7.18
CA SER A 41 6.78 -3.64 -6.86
C SER A 41 5.47 -3.95 -7.57
N ARG A 42 5.42 -5.09 -8.27
CA ARG A 42 4.20 -5.63 -8.88
C ARG A 42 3.51 -6.69 -8.02
N LYS A 43 3.93 -6.88 -6.76
CA LYS A 43 3.46 -8.00 -5.93
C LYS A 43 1.95 -7.94 -5.66
N ALA A 44 1.44 -6.79 -5.21
CA ALA A 44 0.00 -6.58 -4.95
C ALA A 44 -0.85 -6.73 -6.21
N ILE A 45 -0.40 -6.12 -7.32
CA ILE A 45 -1.03 -6.23 -8.65
C ILE A 45 -1.11 -7.69 -9.08
N ARG A 46 0.00 -8.44 -9.05
CA ARG A 46 0.03 -9.85 -9.45
C ARG A 46 -0.86 -10.71 -8.56
N SER A 47 -0.88 -10.48 -7.24
CA SER A 47 -1.74 -11.22 -6.32
C SER A 47 -3.22 -10.98 -6.63
N THR A 48 -3.60 -9.72 -6.89
CA THR A 48 -4.96 -9.35 -7.26
C THR A 48 -5.36 -9.95 -8.61
N MET A 49 -4.45 -9.96 -9.59
CA MET A 49 -4.68 -10.64 -10.88
C MET A 49 -4.88 -12.15 -10.73
N LYS A 50 -4.15 -12.82 -9.81
CA LYS A 50 -4.36 -14.24 -9.51
C LYS A 50 -5.76 -14.50 -8.96
N ALA A 51 -6.26 -13.65 -8.06
CA ALA A 51 -7.62 -13.74 -7.56
C ALA A 51 -8.66 -13.60 -8.70
N ILE A 52 -8.47 -12.64 -9.63
CA ILE A 52 -9.32 -12.51 -10.82
C ILE A 52 -9.29 -13.78 -11.69
N SER A 53 -8.10 -14.34 -11.92
CA SER A 53 -7.96 -15.58 -12.71
C SER A 53 -8.68 -16.75 -12.03
N ALA A 54 -8.47 -16.94 -10.73
CA ALA A 54 -9.15 -17.99 -9.97
C ALA A 54 -10.68 -17.85 -10.01
N MET A 55 -11.21 -16.61 -9.93
CA MET A 55 -12.65 -16.36 -10.10
C MET A 55 -13.15 -16.66 -11.53
N LYS A 56 -12.32 -16.43 -12.55
CA LYS A 56 -12.66 -16.81 -13.95
C LYS A 56 -12.66 -18.32 -14.11
N ASP A 57 -11.73 -19.03 -13.49
CA ASP A 57 -11.64 -20.48 -13.53
C ASP A 57 -12.80 -21.12 -12.77
N ALA A 58 -13.15 -20.59 -11.59
CA ALA A 58 -14.37 -20.97 -10.88
C ALA A 58 -15.64 -20.72 -11.69
N LYS A 59 -15.65 -19.70 -12.56
CA LYS A 59 -16.77 -19.50 -13.48
C LYS A 59 -16.82 -20.53 -14.60
N ARG A 60 -15.69 -21.05 -15.07
CA ARG A 60 -15.61 -22.01 -16.18
C ARG A 60 -15.73 -23.47 -15.72
N GLY A 61 -15.35 -23.77 -14.48
CA GLY A 61 -15.43 -25.11 -13.90
C GLY A 61 -16.85 -25.65 -13.92
N GLY A 62 -17.02 -26.89 -14.41
CA GLY A 62 -18.27 -27.62 -14.42
C GLY A 62 -18.54 -28.26 -13.05
N GLU A 63 -17.77 -29.31 -12.73
CA GLU A 63 -17.78 -29.97 -11.42
C GLU A 63 -16.87 -29.24 -10.42
N GLY A 64 -17.20 -29.35 -9.12
CA GLY A 64 -16.37 -28.76 -8.05
C GLY A 64 -16.46 -27.23 -7.95
N PHE A 65 -17.56 -26.61 -8.36
CA PHE A 65 -17.75 -25.16 -8.30
C PHE A 65 -17.42 -24.55 -6.92
N SER A 66 -17.83 -25.22 -5.84
CA SER A 66 -17.53 -24.86 -4.45
C SER A 66 -16.01 -24.86 -4.15
N ASP A 67 -15.29 -25.88 -4.62
CA ASP A 67 -13.84 -25.98 -4.44
C ASP A 67 -13.09 -24.90 -5.21
N HIS A 68 -13.49 -24.63 -6.46
CA HIS A 68 -12.90 -23.55 -7.25
C HIS A 68 -13.14 -22.18 -6.60
N MET A 69 -14.31 -21.97 -5.97
CA MET A 69 -14.58 -20.75 -5.21
C MET A 69 -13.75 -20.65 -3.93
N ARG A 70 -13.54 -21.76 -3.23
CA ARG A 70 -12.63 -21.79 -2.07
C ARG A 70 -11.21 -21.41 -2.50
N HIS A 71 -10.74 -21.94 -3.62
CA HIS A 71 -9.46 -21.54 -4.19
C HIS A 71 -9.41 -20.06 -4.58
N ALA A 72 -10.50 -19.52 -5.15
CA ALA A 72 -10.61 -18.08 -5.42
C ALA A 72 -10.54 -17.23 -4.14
N SER A 73 -11.12 -17.71 -3.03
CA SER A 73 -11.03 -17.09 -1.71
C SER A 73 -9.58 -17.04 -1.21
N GLU A 74 -8.83 -18.13 -1.32
CA GLU A 74 -7.41 -18.19 -0.91
C GLU A 74 -6.56 -17.15 -1.65
N HIS A 75 -6.76 -16.99 -2.96
CA HIS A 75 -6.05 -15.95 -3.72
C HIS A 75 -6.48 -14.54 -3.34
N LEU A 76 -7.74 -14.37 -2.94
CA LEU A 76 -8.26 -13.09 -2.46
C LEU A 76 -7.64 -12.71 -1.11
N ASP A 77 -7.50 -13.67 -0.19
CA ASP A 77 -6.81 -13.49 1.09
C ASP A 77 -5.34 -13.14 0.88
N GLY A 78 -4.66 -13.86 -0.02
CA GLY A 78 -3.28 -13.52 -0.41
C GLY A 78 -3.13 -12.12 -1.01
N ALA A 79 -4.15 -11.65 -1.75
CA ALA A 79 -4.20 -10.28 -2.27
C ALA A 79 -4.39 -9.26 -1.14
N HIS A 80 -5.34 -9.49 -0.23
CA HIS A 80 -5.56 -8.68 0.98
C HIS A 80 -4.27 -8.49 1.78
N ASP A 81 -3.61 -9.59 2.13
CA ASP A 81 -2.37 -9.59 2.90
C ASP A 81 -1.26 -8.78 2.22
N THR A 82 -1.15 -8.94 0.90
CA THR A 82 -0.11 -8.24 0.14
C THR A 82 -0.37 -6.75 0.07
N ILE A 83 -1.63 -6.33 -0.03
CA ILE A 83 -2.03 -4.92 -0.05
C ILE A 83 -1.91 -4.32 1.35
N ALA A 84 -2.33 -5.04 2.39
CA ALA A 84 -2.16 -4.60 3.77
C ALA A 84 -0.70 -4.31 4.10
N ARG A 85 0.23 -5.20 3.71
CA ARG A 85 1.67 -4.97 3.86
C ARG A 85 2.15 -3.75 3.06
N LEU A 86 1.70 -3.58 1.82
CA LEU A 86 2.04 -2.41 1.01
C LEU A 86 1.61 -1.12 1.70
N ILE A 87 0.38 -1.07 2.20
CA ILE A 87 -0.20 0.09 2.89
C ILE A 87 0.58 0.39 4.16
N ALA A 88 0.91 -0.62 4.97
CA ALA A 88 1.68 -0.45 6.19
C ALA A 88 3.07 0.14 5.90
N THR A 89 3.82 -0.43 4.95
CA THR A 89 5.16 0.07 4.60
C THR A 89 5.09 1.48 4.00
N HIS A 90 4.06 1.80 3.20
CA HIS A 90 3.85 3.15 2.68
C HIS A 90 3.56 4.16 3.80
N ALA A 91 2.69 3.79 4.74
CA ALA A 91 2.37 4.63 5.89
C ALA A 91 3.61 4.91 6.75
N GLU A 92 4.39 3.88 7.08
CA GLU A 92 5.64 3.98 7.85
C GLU A 92 6.65 4.92 7.16
N ALA A 93 6.88 4.72 5.85
CA ALA A 93 7.81 5.55 5.09
C ALA A 93 7.41 7.03 5.14
N GLY A 94 6.13 7.32 4.95
CA GLY A 94 5.66 8.69 5.04
C GLY A 94 5.69 9.23 6.48
N HIS A 95 5.43 8.42 7.51
CA HIS A 95 5.53 8.87 8.91
C HIS A 95 6.97 9.28 9.25
N VAL A 96 7.95 8.47 8.85
CA VAL A 96 9.37 8.79 8.98
C VAL A 96 9.68 10.11 8.27
N PHE A 97 9.17 10.31 7.05
CA PHE A 97 9.44 11.54 6.30
C PHE A 97 8.89 12.80 6.96
N VAL A 98 7.65 12.76 7.46
CA VAL A 98 7.05 13.87 8.22
C VAL A 98 7.85 14.17 9.47
N HIS A 99 8.28 13.14 10.19
CA HIS A 99 9.03 13.32 11.42
C HIS A 99 10.42 13.90 11.16
N CYS A 100 11.13 13.43 10.13
CA CYS A 100 12.41 14.02 9.73
C CYS A 100 12.25 15.46 9.25
N ALA A 101 11.23 15.76 8.45
CA ALA A 101 10.99 17.11 7.96
C ALA A 101 10.72 18.11 9.09
N ALA A 102 10.06 17.68 10.17
CA ALA A 102 9.84 18.51 11.36
C ALA A 102 11.16 18.87 12.09
N HIS A 103 12.12 17.93 12.15
CA HIS A 103 13.43 18.17 12.77
C HIS A 103 14.40 18.94 11.87
N LEU A 104 14.22 18.84 10.56
CA LEU A 104 15.04 19.52 9.56
C LEU A 104 14.45 20.86 9.11
N GLY A 105 13.45 21.39 9.81
CA GLY A 105 12.59 22.50 9.35
C GLY A 105 13.32 23.71 8.78
N ASP A 106 14.46 24.09 9.36
CA ASP A 106 15.29 25.22 8.88
C ASP A 106 16.19 24.84 7.68
N LEU A 107 16.66 23.58 7.63
CA LEU A 107 17.50 23.04 6.54
C LEU A 107 16.72 22.75 5.26
N LEU A 108 15.42 22.49 5.38
CA LEU A 108 14.49 22.32 4.27
C LEU A 108 13.79 23.65 3.89
N GLY A 109 14.30 24.78 4.41
CA GLY A 109 13.78 26.16 4.37
C GLY A 109 13.54 26.77 2.98
N GLY A 110 12.67 26.14 2.20
CA GLY A 110 12.33 26.48 0.82
C GLY A 110 11.40 25.47 0.14
N ALA A 111 11.18 24.30 0.75
CA ALA A 111 10.40 23.21 0.17
C ALA A 111 8.90 23.44 0.05
N GLY A 112 8.41 24.67 0.22
CA GLY A 112 6.99 25.01 0.23
C GLY A 112 6.19 24.29 -0.86
N ALA A 113 6.56 24.43 -2.14
CA ALA A 113 5.82 23.77 -3.21
C ALA A 113 6.04 22.23 -3.25
N PRO A 114 7.27 21.69 -3.28
CA PRO A 114 7.47 20.22 -3.33
C PRO A 114 6.98 19.47 -2.09
N TRP A 115 7.00 20.11 -0.92
CA TRP A 115 6.45 19.55 0.31
C TRP A 115 4.92 19.44 0.27
N GLN A 116 4.25 20.44 -0.30
CA GLN A 116 2.79 20.38 -0.46
C GLN A 116 2.39 19.37 -1.55
N ALA A 117 3.16 19.31 -2.65
CA ALA A 117 2.98 18.27 -3.68
C ALA A 117 3.14 16.86 -3.07
N TRP A 118 4.20 16.66 -2.28
CA TRP A 118 4.44 15.40 -1.57
C TRP A 118 3.26 15.00 -0.67
N LYS A 119 2.74 15.94 0.13
CA LYS A 119 1.55 15.71 0.97
C LYS A 119 0.32 15.34 0.14
N GLY A 120 0.11 16.02 -0.99
CA GLY A 120 -0.98 15.76 -1.92
C GLY A 120 -0.94 14.35 -2.47
N HIS A 121 0.17 13.97 -3.12
CA HIS A 121 0.31 12.63 -3.68
C HIS A 121 0.30 11.52 -2.61
N ARG A 122 0.81 11.80 -1.40
CA ARG A 122 0.64 10.87 -0.28
C ARG A 122 -0.83 10.68 0.07
N ALA A 123 -1.62 11.75 0.15
CA ALA A 123 -3.04 11.66 0.44
C ALA A 123 -3.78 10.87 -0.64
N ASP A 124 -3.45 11.08 -1.92
CA ASP A 124 -4.00 10.32 -3.05
C ASP A 124 -3.65 8.82 -2.95
N ALA A 125 -2.40 8.49 -2.62
CA ALA A 125 -1.97 7.11 -2.40
C ALA A 125 -2.77 6.43 -1.28
N VAL A 126 -3.01 7.14 -0.16
CA VAL A 126 -3.82 6.65 0.96
C VAL A 126 -5.29 6.46 0.56
N LEU A 127 -5.86 7.39 -0.21
CA LEU A 127 -7.23 7.30 -0.69
C LEU A 127 -7.41 6.08 -1.60
N HIS A 128 -6.55 5.93 -2.60
CA HIS A 128 -6.59 4.78 -3.50
C HIS A 128 -6.35 3.46 -2.77
N ALA A 129 -5.51 3.45 -1.72
CA ALA A 129 -5.26 2.28 -0.90
C ALA A 129 -6.51 1.88 -0.11
N ARG A 130 -7.22 2.86 0.45
CA ARG A 130 -8.51 2.65 1.12
C ARG A 130 -9.54 2.07 0.16
N ASP A 131 -9.65 2.62 -1.04
CA ASP A 131 -10.57 2.12 -2.07
C ASP A 131 -10.24 0.69 -2.47
N ALA A 132 -8.96 0.38 -2.73
CA ALA A 132 -8.50 -0.96 -3.07
C ALA A 132 -8.89 -1.98 -1.99
N ARG A 133 -8.64 -1.65 -0.72
CA ARG A 133 -9.01 -2.50 0.42
C ARG A 133 -10.53 -2.67 0.53
N TRP A 134 -11.30 -1.58 0.39
CA TRP A 134 -12.75 -1.63 0.48
C TRP A 134 -13.36 -2.54 -0.60
N TRP A 135 -12.90 -2.42 -1.85
CA TRP A 135 -13.35 -3.28 -2.95
C TRP A 135 -13.01 -4.76 -2.71
N LEU A 136 -11.85 -5.07 -2.14
CA LEU A 136 -11.49 -6.46 -1.81
C LEU A 136 -12.28 -7.02 -0.64
N CYS A 137 -12.56 -6.22 0.40
CA CYS A 137 -13.41 -6.66 1.51
C CYS A 137 -14.82 -6.97 0.98
N ARG A 138 -15.35 -6.11 0.12
CA ARG A 138 -16.65 -6.31 -0.54
C ARG A 138 -16.65 -7.56 -1.43
N SER A 139 -15.56 -7.82 -2.14
CA SER A 139 -15.38 -9.03 -2.94
C SER A 139 -15.36 -10.29 -2.08
N GLY A 140 -14.66 -10.25 -0.93
CA GLY A 140 -14.59 -11.36 0.03
C GLY A 140 -15.96 -11.74 0.55
N GLY A 141 -16.73 -10.75 1.02
CA GLY A 141 -18.11 -11.00 1.46
C GLY A 141 -19.01 -11.55 0.35
N ALA A 142 -18.76 -11.21 -0.92
CA ALA A 142 -19.50 -11.79 -2.05
C ALA A 142 -19.09 -13.25 -2.34
N VAL A 143 -17.82 -13.61 -2.18
CA VAL A 143 -17.33 -15.00 -2.29
C VAL A 143 -17.89 -15.86 -1.15
N GLU A 144 -17.84 -15.36 0.09
CA GLU A 144 -18.40 -16.02 1.26
C GLU A 144 -19.90 -16.27 1.10
N ALA A 145 -20.67 -15.24 0.72
CA ALA A 145 -22.10 -15.39 0.46
C ALA A 145 -22.39 -16.41 -0.65
N ALA A 146 -21.55 -16.47 -1.69
CA ALA A 146 -21.69 -17.46 -2.75
C ALA A 146 -21.44 -18.88 -2.21
N LEU A 147 -20.43 -19.07 -1.35
CA LEU A 147 -20.11 -20.36 -0.74
C LEU A 147 -21.27 -20.84 0.16
N ASP A 148 -21.89 -19.93 0.91
CA ASP A 148 -23.06 -20.24 1.73
C ASP A 148 -24.26 -20.68 0.89
N VAL A 149 -24.51 -20.02 -0.25
CA VAL A 149 -25.53 -20.46 -1.21
C VAL A 149 -25.23 -21.88 -1.71
N CYS A 150 -23.97 -22.19 -2.05
CA CYS A 150 -23.59 -23.54 -2.46
C CYS A 150 -23.88 -24.56 -1.37
N ARG A 151 -23.48 -24.30 -0.12
CA ARG A 151 -23.71 -25.19 1.04
C ARG A 151 -25.19 -25.50 1.25
N VAL A 152 -26.06 -24.48 1.16
CA VAL A 152 -27.52 -24.64 1.36
C VAL A 152 -28.14 -25.47 0.24
N VAL A 153 -27.69 -25.30 -1.00
CA VAL A 153 -28.25 -25.99 -2.18
C VAL A 153 -27.71 -27.42 -2.29
N GLU A 154 -26.43 -27.65 -2.02
CA GLU A 154 -25.81 -28.99 -2.01
C GLU A 154 -26.52 -29.93 -1.02
N GLY A 155 -27.04 -29.42 0.09
CA GLY A 155 -27.81 -30.20 1.07
C GLY A 155 -29.26 -30.54 0.67
N ARG A 156 -29.78 -30.04 -0.46
CA ARG A 156 -31.22 -30.15 -0.82
C ARG A 156 -31.54 -30.92 -2.10
N SER A 157 -30.54 -31.46 -2.80
CA SER A 157 -30.66 -32.22 -4.06
C SER A 157 -30.83 -31.37 -5.32
N GLY A 158 -29.94 -31.61 -6.30
CA GLY A 158 -29.93 -31.03 -7.64
C GLY A 158 -28.50 -30.70 -8.07
N SER A 159 -27.95 -31.43 -9.04
CA SER A 159 -26.54 -31.36 -9.51
C SER A 159 -26.22 -30.09 -10.33
N GLY A 160 -26.87 -28.97 -10.03
CA GLY A 160 -26.79 -27.74 -10.78
C GLY A 160 -26.11 -26.63 -10.00
N ARG A 161 -25.20 -25.92 -10.67
CA ARG A 161 -24.57 -24.71 -10.15
C ARG A 161 -25.64 -23.67 -9.74
N PRO A 162 -25.65 -23.19 -8.49
CA PRO A 162 -26.66 -22.21 -8.07
C PRO A 162 -26.52 -20.89 -8.84
N ARG A 163 -27.59 -20.44 -9.50
CA ARG A 163 -27.59 -19.18 -10.27
C ARG A 163 -27.22 -17.97 -9.42
N GLU A 164 -27.60 -17.96 -8.14
CA GLU A 164 -27.29 -16.87 -7.22
C GLU A 164 -25.80 -16.85 -6.85
N ALA A 165 -25.21 -18.01 -6.59
CA ALA A 165 -23.77 -18.12 -6.35
C ALA A 165 -22.95 -17.66 -7.57
N GLU A 166 -23.42 -17.93 -8.79
CA GLU A 166 -22.79 -17.38 -9.99
C GLU A 166 -22.89 -15.84 -10.08
N ARG A 167 -24.05 -15.24 -9.75
CA ARG A 167 -24.20 -13.78 -9.73
C ARG A 167 -23.25 -13.14 -8.72
N LEU A 168 -23.15 -13.71 -7.53
CA LEU A 168 -22.25 -13.27 -6.48
C LEU A 168 -20.78 -13.39 -6.90
N LEU A 169 -20.39 -14.50 -7.54
CA LEU A 169 -19.02 -14.66 -8.08
C LEU A 169 -18.70 -13.61 -9.16
N ARG A 170 -19.65 -13.29 -10.05
CA ARG A 170 -19.47 -12.22 -11.04
C ARG A 170 -19.26 -10.87 -10.37
N ARG A 171 -20.08 -10.54 -9.38
CA ARG A 171 -19.94 -9.31 -8.57
C ARG A 171 -18.59 -9.27 -7.85
N ALA A 172 -18.18 -10.37 -7.21
CA ALA A 172 -16.90 -10.48 -6.54
C ALA A 172 -15.75 -10.14 -7.49
N ARG A 173 -15.74 -10.73 -8.69
CA ARG A 173 -14.73 -10.49 -9.73
C ARG A 173 -14.71 -9.04 -10.21
N ASP A 174 -15.88 -8.44 -10.42
CA ASP A 174 -15.98 -7.05 -10.85
C ASP A 174 -15.46 -6.11 -9.75
N ASP A 175 -15.73 -6.42 -8.48
CA ASP A 175 -15.18 -5.70 -7.33
C ASP A 175 -13.64 -5.89 -7.21
N VAL A 176 -13.08 -7.08 -7.45
CA VAL A 176 -11.61 -7.26 -7.53
C VAL A 176 -11.01 -6.45 -8.68
N SER A 177 -11.71 -6.32 -9.80
CA SER A 177 -11.24 -5.52 -10.95
C SER A 177 -11.15 -4.03 -10.59
N LYS A 178 -12.09 -3.51 -9.79
CA LYS A 178 -12.02 -2.15 -9.25
C LYS A 178 -10.91 -2.00 -8.21
N ALA A 179 -10.68 -3.01 -7.37
CA ALA A 179 -9.54 -3.01 -6.46
C ALA A 179 -8.20 -2.93 -7.22
N LEU A 180 -8.08 -3.69 -8.32
CA LEU A 180 -6.91 -3.64 -9.19
C LEU A 180 -6.71 -2.25 -9.80
N HIS A 181 -7.79 -1.59 -10.24
CA HIS A 181 -7.72 -0.23 -10.75
C HIS A 181 -7.25 0.76 -9.69
N ALA A 182 -7.82 0.69 -8.48
CA ALA A 182 -7.39 1.51 -7.35
C ALA A 182 -5.91 1.27 -6.99
N LEU A 183 -5.42 0.03 -7.05
CA LEU A 183 -3.99 -0.28 -6.85
C LEU A 183 -3.08 0.36 -7.89
N MET A 184 -3.54 0.51 -9.14
CA MET A 184 -2.77 1.26 -10.14
C MET A 184 -2.69 2.74 -9.75
N GLY A 185 -3.77 3.30 -9.20
CA GLY A 185 -3.79 4.65 -8.60
C GLY A 185 -2.80 4.78 -7.45
N VAL A 186 -2.79 3.85 -6.48
CA VAL A 186 -1.80 3.81 -5.38
C VAL A 186 -0.38 3.86 -5.94
N ARG A 187 -0.08 2.99 -6.91
CA ARG A 187 1.24 2.89 -7.50
C ARG A 187 1.65 4.18 -8.20
N HIS A 188 0.74 4.80 -8.95
CA HIS A 188 1.00 6.06 -9.63
C HIS A 188 1.30 7.19 -8.62
N ALA A 189 0.45 7.34 -7.61
CA ALA A 189 0.62 8.33 -6.55
C ALA A 189 1.93 8.16 -5.78
N ILE A 190 2.32 6.92 -5.43
CA ILE A 190 3.60 6.64 -4.76
C ILE A 190 4.81 7.02 -5.63
N VAL A 191 4.72 6.86 -6.95
CA VAL A 191 5.80 7.27 -7.87
C VAL A 191 5.94 8.79 -7.89
N LEU A 192 4.82 9.53 -7.89
CA LEU A 192 4.85 10.99 -7.80
C LEU A 192 5.38 11.46 -6.44
N GLU A 193 4.91 10.84 -5.35
CA GLU A 193 5.40 11.07 -3.99
C GLU A 193 6.92 10.84 -3.88
N PHE A 194 7.46 9.83 -4.57
CA PHE A 194 8.90 9.60 -4.64
C PHE A 194 9.65 10.81 -5.25
N PHE A 195 9.16 11.34 -6.38
CA PHE A 195 9.80 12.48 -7.04
C PHE A 195 9.74 13.73 -6.16
N ASP A 196 8.61 13.98 -5.51
CA ASP A 196 8.50 15.11 -4.59
C ASP A 196 9.41 14.96 -3.37
N ALA A 197 9.47 13.77 -2.77
CA ALA A 197 10.39 13.50 -1.67
C ALA A 197 11.85 13.72 -2.11
N TRP A 198 12.21 13.29 -3.32
CA TRP A 198 13.53 13.54 -3.88
C TRP A 198 13.79 15.04 -4.08
N MET A 199 12.82 15.80 -4.59
CA MET A 199 12.94 17.26 -4.73
C MET A 199 13.11 17.94 -3.36
N VAL A 200 12.29 17.59 -2.37
CA VAL A 200 12.39 18.12 -0.99
C VAL A 200 13.80 17.94 -0.44
N LEU A 201 14.41 16.77 -0.64
CA LEU A 201 15.73 16.46 -0.08
C LEU A 201 16.93 17.05 -0.85
N ASN A 202 16.72 17.57 -2.07
CA ASN A 202 17.81 18.03 -2.94
C ASN A 202 17.69 19.51 -3.37
N GLN A 203 16.75 20.28 -2.83
CA GLN A 203 16.57 21.70 -3.19
C GLN A 203 17.76 22.62 -2.88
N ASN A 204 18.62 22.24 -1.94
CA ASN A 204 19.77 23.04 -1.49
C ASN A 204 21.10 22.44 -1.96
N ARG A 205 21.11 21.73 -3.09
CA ARG A 205 22.27 21.02 -3.62
C ARG A 205 22.70 21.53 -4.99
#